data_AF-A0A1I6GIW9-F1
#
_entry.id   AF-A0A1I6GIW9-F1
#
_cell.length_a   1.000
_cell.length_b   1.000
_cell.length_c   1.000
_cell.angle_alpha   90.00
_cell.angle_beta   90.00
_cell.angle_gamma   90.00
#
_symmetry.space_group_name_H-M   'P 1'
#
loop_
_entity.id
_entity.type
_entity.pdbx_description
1 polymer ?
#
loop_
_entity_poly.entity_id
_entity_poly.type
_entity_poly.pdbx_seq_one_letter_code
_entity_poly.pdbx_strand_id
1 'polypeptide(L)'
;MPDRARWTGTHSYRRHSHDEIIERGEEFEPTEQEWAAFGDSLDPVAVDDADGEDGEEEDGNEDVELEAPFDPSEKTIDELEAALADGELSEAELKALLEAEKSGKHRNGATDVLDDALSEA
;
A
#
# COMPACT_ATOMS: atom_id res chain seq x y z
N MET A 1 -7.43 -18.09 -26.11
CA MET A 1 -6.29 -17.47 -25.40
C MET A 1 -6.87 -16.91 -24.13
N PRO A 2 -6.16 -16.95 -22.99
CA PRO A 2 -6.63 -16.22 -21.82
C PRO A 2 -6.65 -14.73 -22.13
N ASP A 3 -7.73 -14.06 -21.75
CA ASP A 3 -7.93 -12.63 -21.99
C ASP A 3 -7.04 -11.76 -21.09
N ARG A 4 -6.45 -12.37 -20.05
CA ARG A 4 -5.51 -11.75 -19.11
C ARG A 4 -4.18 -12.47 -19.06
N ALA A 5 -3.12 -11.69 -18.88
CA ALA A 5 -1.78 -12.20 -18.61
C ALA A 5 -1.05 -11.35 -17.60
N ARG A 6 -0.11 -11.98 -16.90
CA ARG A 6 0.83 -11.32 -16.01
C ARG A 6 2.14 -11.07 -16.74
N TRP A 7 2.68 -9.85 -16.63
CA TRP A 7 3.97 -9.52 -17.22
C TRP A 7 5.13 -10.13 -16.42
N THR A 8 5.92 -11.00 -17.05
CA THR A 8 7.06 -11.68 -16.39
C THR A 8 8.43 -11.18 -16.88
N GLY A 9 8.44 -10.24 -17.83
CA GLY A 9 9.65 -9.70 -18.42
C GLY A 9 10.57 -8.97 -17.43
N THR A 10 11.85 -8.90 -17.77
CA THR A 10 12.89 -8.30 -16.91
C THR A 10 12.73 -6.80 -16.70
N HIS A 11 12.16 -6.09 -17.68
CA HIS A 11 11.94 -4.65 -17.65
C HIS A 11 10.46 -4.35 -17.73
N SER A 12 10.03 -3.21 -17.19
CA SER A 12 8.66 -2.71 -17.36
C SER A 12 8.31 -2.60 -18.85
N TYR A 13 7.10 -3.01 -19.21
CA TYR A 13 6.60 -2.91 -20.58
C TYR A 13 5.80 -1.62 -20.76
N ARG A 14 6.30 -0.70 -21.58
CA ARG A 14 5.55 0.52 -21.91
C ARG A 14 4.59 0.24 -23.06
N ARG A 15 3.30 0.28 -22.75
CA ARG A 15 2.23 0.05 -23.72
C ARG A 15 1.78 1.36 -24.33
N HIS A 16 2.36 1.68 -25.48
CA HIS A 16 2.09 2.92 -26.20
C HIS A 16 0.62 3.09 -26.63
N SER A 17 -0.14 1.99 -26.75
CA SER A 17 -1.55 2.03 -27.15
C SER A 17 -2.47 2.67 -26.10
N HIS A 18 -2.11 2.58 -24.81
CA HIS A 18 -2.91 3.09 -23.69
C HIS A 18 -2.12 4.09 -22.81
N ASP A 19 -0.91 4.45 -23.24
CA ASP A 19 0.08 5.25 -22.50
C ASP A 19 0.29 4.77 -21.04
N GLU A 20 0.27 3.47 -20.84
CA GLU A 20 0.50 2.81 -19.55
C GLU A 20 1.89 2.14 -19.51
N ILE A 21 2.41 1.95 -18.29
CA ILE A 21 3.65 1.19 -18.04
C ILE A 21 3.27 0.01 -17.19
N ILE A 22 3.43 -1.19 -17.75
CA ILE A 22 3.12 -2.45 -17.09
C ILE A 22 4.36 -2.92 -16.33
N GLU A 23 4.25 -2.99 -15.01
CA GLU A 23 5.34 -3.44 -14.15
C GLU A 23 5.47 -4.97 -14.13
N ARG A 24 6.63 -5.46 -13.71
CA ARG A 24 6.85 -6.91 -13.59
C ARG A 24 5.95 -7.48 -12.50
N GLY A 25 5.17 -8.49 -12.85
CA GLY A 25 4.18 -9.12 -12.00
C GLY A 25 2.79 -8.49 -12.11
N GLU A 26 2.65 -7.38 -12.84
CA GLU A 26 1.36 -6.75 -13.07
C GLU A 26 0.52 -7.53 -14.09
N GLU A 27 -0.79 -7.57 -13.84
CA GLU A 27 -1.77 -8.25 -14.67
C GLU A 27 -2.46 -7.27 -15.60
N PHE A 28 -2.51 -7.61 -16.87
CA PHE A 28 -3.13 -6.78 -17.89
C PHE A 28 -3.80 -7.64 -18.96
N GLU A 29 -4.51 -6.99 -19.89
CA GLU A 29 -5.20 -7.62 -21.00
C GLU A 29 -4.38 -7.44 -22.29
N PRO A 30 -3.41 -8.34 -22.58
CA PRO A 30 -2.63 -8.30 -23.80
C PRO A 30 -3.48 -8.55 -25.04
N THR A 31 -3.26 -7.75 -26.07
CA THR A 31 -3.80 -8.00 -27.41
C THR A 31 -3.15 -9.22 -28.06
N GLU A 32 -3.78 -9.74 -29.13
CA GLU A 32 -3.21 -10.83 -29.92
C GLU A 32 -1.79 -10.52 -30.45
N GLN A 33 -1.51 -9.24 -30.77
CA GLN A 33 -0.17 -8.81 -31.19
C GLN A 33 0.83 -8.87 -30.04
N GLU A 34 0.43 -8.50 -28.83
CA GLU A 34 1.28 -8.56 -27.63
C GLU A 34 1.57 -10.00 -27.24
N TRP A 35 0.59 -10.89 -27.36
CA TRP A 35 0.80 -12.34 -27.22
C TRP A 35 1.82 -12.89 -28.22
N ALA A 36 1.74 -12.47 -29.48
CA ALA A 36 2.68 -12.92 -30.51
C ALA A 36 4.10 -12.36 -30.30
N ALA A 37 4.22 -11.12 -29.82
CA ALA A 37 5.49 -10.44 -29.60
C ALA A 37 6.19 -10.86 -28.30
N PHE A 38 5.41 -11.08 -27.23
CA PHE A 38 5.91 -11.25 -25.87
C PHE A 38 5.43 -12.52 -25.19
N GLY A 39 4.90 -13.51 -25.92
CA GLY A 39 4.35 -14.73 -25.32
C GLY A 39 5.29 -15.49 -24.37
N ASP A 40 6.61 -15.36 -24.51
CA ASP A 40 7.61 -15.93 -23.58
C ASP A 40 7.71 -15.16 -22.25
N SER A 41 7.32 -13.87 -22.26
CA SER A 41 7.32 -12.95 -21.11
C SER A 41 5.92 -12.67 -20.57
N LEU A 42 4.93 -13.49 -20.94
CA LEU A 42 3.54 -13.40 -20.48
C LEU A 42 3.15 -14.71 -19.82
N ASP A 43 2.70 -14.62 -18.56
CA ASP A 43 2.15 -15.76 -17.84
C ASP A 43 0.60 -15.71 -17.95
N PRO A 44 -0.05 -16.70 -18.58
CA PRO A 44 -1.50 -16.70 -18.77
C PRO A 44 -2.23 -16.81 -17.42
N VAL A 45 -3.07 -15.82 -17.11
CA VAL A 45 -3.90 -15.86 -15.91
C VAL A 45 -5.24 -16.49 -16.28
N ALA A 46 -5.57 -17.61 -15.63
CA ALA A 46 -6.87 -18.25 -15.78
C ALA A 46 -7.92 -17.34 -15.12
N VAL A 47 -8.82 -16.78 -15.93
CA VAL A 47 -10.06 -16.20 -15.43
C VAL A 47 -10.98 -17.35 -15.06
N ASP A 48 -11.12 -17.62 -13.76
CA ASP A 48 -12.15 -18.52 -13.28
C ASP A 48 -13.49 -17.78 -13.46
N ASP A 49 -14.24 -18.17 -14.49
CA ASP A 49 -15.60 -17.66 -14.79
C ASP A 49 -16.61 -18.23 -13.78
N ALA A 50 -16.28 -18.13 -12.48
CA ALA A 50 -17.21 -18.41 -11.39
C ALA A 50 -17.96 -17.12 -11.06
N ASP A 51 -19.15 -17.03 -11.65
CA ASP A 51 -20.32 -16.32 -11.14
C ASP A 51 -20.32 -16.24 -9.60
N GLY A 52 -20.29 -15.00 -9.10
CA GLY A 52 -20.37 -14.65 -7.69
C GLY A 52 -20.94 -13.24 -7.54
N GLU A 53 -22.13 -13.02 -8.11
CA GLU A 53 -22.98 -11.93 -7.66
C GLU A 53 -23.60 -12.34 -6.30
N ASP A 54 -23.69 -11.39 -5.37
CA ASP A 54 -24.31 -11.44 -4.02
C ASP A 54 -23.36 -11.71 -2.82
N GLY A 55 -23.17 -10.67 -2.00
CA GLY A 55 -22.70 -10.80 -0.62
C GLY A 55 -21.73 -9.72 -0.16
N GLU A 56 -22.27 -8.52 0.04
CA GLU A 56 -21.89 -7.47 1.01
C GLU A 56 -20.56 -7.59 1.80
N GLU A 57 -19.91 -6.41 1.96
CA GLU A 57 -18.90 -6.04 2.96
C GLU A 57 -17.41 -6.28 2.62
N GLU A 58 -16.84 -5.51 1.69
CA GLU A 58 -15.56 -4.86 2.04
C GLU A 58 -15.90 -3.52 2.66
N ASP A 59 -16.11 -3.61 3.98
CA ASP A 59 -15.85 -2.60 4.99
C ASP A 59 -15.30 -1.30 4.40
N GLY A 60 -16.18 -0.30 4.36
CA GLY A 60 -15.73 1.08 4.30
C GLY A 60 -14.83 1.34 5.50
N ASN A 61 -13.53 1.17 5.30
CA ASN A 61 -12.59 2.15 5.77
C ASN A 61 -12.37 3.01 4.49
N GLU A 62 -13.22 3.97 4.17
CA GLU A 62 -13.00 5.32 4.70
C GLU A 62 -12.08 5.24 5.93
N ASP A 63 -10.79 4.93 5.67
CA ASP A 63 -9.68 5.24 6.54
C ASP A 63 -9.85 6.75 6.62
N VAL A 64 -10.62 7.18 7.61
CA VAL A 64 -10.57 8.54 8.07
C VAL A 64 -9.12 8.60 8.49
N GLU A 65 -8.24 9.02 7.56
CA GLU A 65 -6.83 9.26 7.81
C GLU A 65 -6.85 10.12 9.06
N LEU A 66 -6.67 9.46 10.20
CA LEU A 66 -6.90 10.07 11.48
C LEU A 66 -5.74 11.03 11.56
N GLU A 67 -6.03 12.31 11.32
CA GLU A 67 -4.99 13.30 11.22
C GLU A 67 -4.24 13.27 12.55
N ALA A 68 -2.96 12.93 12.50
CA ALA A 68 -2.17 12.80 13.71
C ALA A 68 -2.29 14.10 14.52
N PRO A 69 -2.52 14.04 15.84
CA PRO A 69 -2.80 15.22 16.64
C PRO A 69 -1.67 16.26 16.62
N PHE A 70 -0.47 15.83 16.23
CA PHE A 70 0.66 16.68 15.88
C PHE A 70 1.58 15.95 14.90
N ASP A 71 2.43 16.70 14.20
CA ASP A 71 3.46 16.10 13.35
C ASP A 71 4.63 15.62 14.22
N PRO A 72 4.94 14.30 14.25
CA PRO A 72 6.05 13.78 15.03
C PRO A 72 7.40 14.28 14.52
N SER A 73 7.53 14.56 13.21
CA SER A 73 8.75 15.08 12.58
C SER A 73 9.10 16.48 13.05
N GLU A 74 8.14 17.26 13.54
CA GLU A 74 8.36 18.59 14.13
C GLU A 74 8.80 18.52 15.60
N LYS A 75 8.60 17.39 16.27
CA LYS A 75 9.03 17.16 17.66
C LYS A 75 10.36 16.43 17.75
N THR A 76 11.11 16.69 18.83
CA THR A 76 12.23 15.83 19.22
C THR A 76 11.72 14.53 19.87
N ILE A 77 12.60 13.55 20.02
CA ILE A 77 12.25 12.25 20.63
C ILE A 77 11.78 12.46 22.08
N ASP A 78 12.50 13.25 22.87
CA ASP A 78 12.11 13.59 24.25
C ASP A 78 10.72 14.28 24.32
N GLU A 79 10.39 15.16 23.36
CA GLU A 79 9.09 15.83 23.30
C GLU A 79 7.96 14.91 22.85
N LEU A 80 8.27 13.88 22.07
CA LEU A 80 7.38 12.80 21.71
C LEU A 80 7.10 11.94 22.94
N GLU A 81 8.14 11.41 23.61
CA GLU A 81 7.99 10.62 24.84
C GLU A 81 7.17 11.37 25.90
N ALA A 82 7.43 12.68 26.09
CA ALA A 82 6.66 13.49 27.03
C ALA A 82 5.18 13.64 26.62
N ALA A 83 4.87 13.71 25.32
CA ALA A 83 3.50 13.79 24.83
C ALA A 83 2.77 12.44 24.94
N LEU A 84 3.48 11.33 24.75
CA LEU A 84 2.94 9.97 24.89
C LEU A 84 2.69 9.63 26.37
N ALA A 85 3.58 10.07 27.27
CA ALA A 85 3.49 9.81 28.71
C ALA A 85 2.30 10.52 29.39
N ASP A 86 1.70 11.54 28.77
CA ASP A 86 0.50 12.20 29.30
C ASP A 86 -0.75 11.29 29.21
N GLY A 87 -0.71 10.26 28.33
CA GLY A 87 -1.75 9.24 28.23
C GLY A 87 -3.07 9.75 27.63
N GLU A 88 -3.07 10.94 27.02
CA GLU A 88 -4.25 11.54 26.39
C GLU A 88 -4.53 11.00 24.97
N LEU A 89 -3.62 10.22 24.41
CA LEU A 89 -3.68 9.73 23.04
C LEU A 89 -4.32 8.35 22.97
N SER A 90 -5.29 8.19 22.07
CA SER A 90 -5.89 6.90 21.75
C SER A 90 -4.97 6.04 20.89
N GLU A 91 -5.15 4.71 20.92
CA GLU A 91 -4.41 3.76 20.05
C GLU A 91 -4.44 4.16 18.57
N ALA A 92 -5.57 4.70 18.10
CA ALA A 92 -5.72 5.16 16.72
C ALA A 92 -4.87 6.41 16.43
N GLU A 93 -4.78 7.35 17.37
CA GLU A 93 -3.89 8.52 17.24
C GLU A 93 -2.41 8.15 17.30
N LEU A 94 -2.05 7.17 18.14
CA LEU A 94 -0.69 6.62 18.20
C LEU A 94 -0.29 5.96 16.88
N LYS A 95 -1.22 5.20 16.28
CA LYS A 95 -1.02 4.59 14.96
C LYS A 95 -0.84 5.65 13.87
N ALA A 96 -1.67 6.71 13.88
CA ALA A 96 -1.53 7.83 12.96
C ALA A 96 -0.18 8.56 13.11
N LEU A 97 0.29 8.78 14.35
CA LEU A 97 1.61 9.34 14.61
C LEU A 97 2.73 8.44 14.10
N LEU A 98 2.62 7.12 14.30
CA LEU A 98 3.59 6.15 13.82
C LEU A 98 3.68 6.17 12.29
N GLU A 99 2.56 6.21 11.59
CA GLU A 99 2.51 6.32 10.14
C GLU A 99 3.03 7.68 9.64
N ALA A 100 2.71 8.77 10.33
CA ALA A 100 3.25 10.10 10.02
C ALA A 100 4.78 10.16 10.17
N GLU A 101 5.37 9.59 11.23
CA GLU A 101 6.83 9.51 11.37
C GLU A 101 7.44 8.57 10.31
N LYS A 102 6.77 7.45 10.01
CA LYS A 102 7.13 6.51 8.94
C LYS A 102 6.89 7.05 7.53
N SER A 103 6.24 8.19 7.34
CA SER A 103 6.11 8.84 6.03
C SER A 103 6.94 10.13 5.93
N GLY A 104 7.30 10.72 7.07
CA GLY A 104 8.07 11.97 7.16
C GLY A 104 9.57 11.72 7.22
N LYS A 105 10.15 11.82 8.42
CA LYS A 105 11.61 11.74 8.63
C LYS A 105 12.14 10.33 8.88
N HIS A 106 11.26 9.35 9.14
CA HIS A 106 11.62 7.96 9.43
C HIS A 106 12.72 7.82 10.48
N ARG A 107 12.68 8.63 11.54
CA ARG A 107 13.72 8.54 12.58
C ARG A 107 13.44 7.30 13.40
N ASN A 108 14.30 6.29 13.25
CA ASN A 108 14.17 5.02 13.96
C ASN A 108 13.86 5.19 15.46
N GLY A 109 14.48 6.16 16.15
CA GLY A 109 14.19 6.40 17.57
C GLY A 109 12.79 6.95 17.86
N ALA A 110 12.23 7.78 16.97
CA ALA A 110 10.86 8.25 17.12
C ALA A 110 9.84 7.15 16.75
N THR A 111 10.15 6.33 15.74
CA THR A 111 9.34 5.15 15.40
C THR A 111 9.31 4.14 16.55
N ASP A 112 10.46 3.88 17.18
CA ASP A 112 10.57 2.93 18.31
C ASP A 112 9.74 3.39 19.51
N VAL A 113 9.82 4.69 19.86
CA VAL A 113 9.02 5.29 20.94
C VAL A 113 7.51 5.22 20.67
N LEU A 114 7.08 5.46 19.42
CA LEU A 114 5.67 5.39 19.04
C LEU A 114 5.14 3.95 18.99
N ASP A 115 5.98 3.00 18.57
CA ASP A 115 5.66 1.57 18.53
C ASP A 115 5.56 0.98 19.95
N ASP A 116 6.48 1.36 20.84
CA ASP A 116 6.47 0.98 22.26
C ASP A 116 5.20 1.50 22.96
N ALA A 117 4.86 2.78 22.77
CA ALA A 117 3.63 3.35 23.30
C ALA A 117 2.36 2.69 22.74
N LEU A 118 2.35 2.29 21.47
CA LEU A 118 1.24 1.54 20.87
C LEU A 118 1.12 0.13 21.47
N SER A 119 2.25 -0.49 21.83
CA SER A 119 2.25 -1.81 22.48
C SER A 119 1.81 -1.75 23.96
N GLU A 120 1.87 -0.57 24.59
CA GLU A 120 1.47 -0.35 25.99
C GLU A 120 0.04 0.22 26.16
N ALA A 121 -0.60 0.69 25.08
CA ALA A 121 -1.96 1.24 25.04
C ALA A 121 -3.06 0.16 25.14
#